data_AF-A0A6S7LPY6-F1
#
_entry.id   AF-A0A6S7LPY6-F1
#
_cell.length_a   1.000
_cell.length_b   1.000
_cell.length_c   1.000
_cell.angle_alpha   90.00
_cell.angle_beta   90.00
_cell.angle_gamma   90.00
#
_symmetry.space_group_name_H-M   'P 1'
#
loop_
_entity.id
_entity.type
_entity.pdbx_description
1 polymer ?
#
loop_
_entity_poly.entity_id
_entity_poly.type
_entity_poly.pdbx_seq_one_letter_code
_entity_poly.pdbx_strand_id
1 'polypeptide(L)'
;ISRSIKRPDFTNDINESSPTGTYILQENGTSSPYKVYCHMTDIPGCGGGGWTLVLKVDGNKNTFKYGSPLWTNNESYAVEDGLEGLTERESKLGSYWNTPFKKICLGMAVNGDKKWMMLDYEASSLYSVIADGKYRSTSAGRATWLSLIADSSLLAYCNYEGFNINLKVAQTKLWHMYVRLGLVANNEDNCASTDSWIGFGVEYVGCVESHQACGNRVHCSSNVDLPAFGYILVQ
;
A
#
# COMPACT_ATOMS: atom_id res chain seq x y z
N ILE A 1 28.16 -8.13 -17.66
CA ILE A 1 28.11 -9.05 -16.50
C ILE A 1 26.67 -9.03 -16.01
N SER A 2 25.86 -9.98 -16.48
CA SER A 2 24.44 -10.10 -16.13
C SER A 2 24.33 -10.60 -14.69
N ARG A 3 23.82 -9.78 -13.77
CA ARG A 3 23.53 -10.23 -12.41
C ARG A 3 22.14 -10.86 -12.44
N SER A 4 22.04 -12.16 -12.23
CA SER A 4 20.75 -12.79 -11.98
C SER A 4 20.24 -12.35 -10.62
N ILE A 5 19.06 -11.73 -10.56
CA ILE A 5 18.29 -11.69 -9.31
C ILE A 5 17.76 -13.12 -9.10
N LYS A 6 18.59 -13.99 -8.55
CA LYS A 6 18.06 -15.18 -7.88
C LYS A 6 17.31 -14.66 -6.68
N ARG A 7 15.98 -14.75 -6.69
CA ARG A 7 15.22 -14.71 -5.43
C ARG A 7 15.56 -16.02 -4.72
N PRO A 8 16.41 -16.04 -3.68
CA PRO A 8 16.95 -17.29 -3.12
C PRO A 8 15.85 -18.22 -2.61
N ASP A 9 14.68 -17.65 -2.31
CA ASP A 9 13.54 -18.32 -1.71
C ASP A 9 12.57 -18.92 -2.74
N PHE A 10 12.71 -18.63 -4.04
CA PHE A 10 11.77 -19.10 -5.08
C PHE A 10 12.42 -20.07 -6.06
N THR A 11 11.69 -21.13 -6.42
CA THR A 11 12.18 -22.22 -7.30
C THR A 11 12.27 -21.86 -8.78
N ASN A 12 11.65 -20.75 -9.21
CA ASN A 12 11.67 -20.28 -10.59
C ASN A 12 12.60 -19.05 -10.73
N ASP A 13 13.66 -19.19 -11.53
CA ASP A 13 14.63 -18.13 -11.82
C ASP A 13 13.97 -16.99 -12.65
N ILE A 14 13.41 -15.99 -11.99
CA ILE A 14 13.03 -14.72 -12.62
C ILE A 14 14.30 -13.86 -12.74
N ASN A 15 14.85 -13.73 -13.93
CA ASN A 15 16.05 -12.92 -14.19
C ASN A 15 15.69 -11.46 -14.51
N GLU A 16 16.65 -10.52 -14.37
CA GLU A 16 16.50 -9.10 -14.75
C GLU A 16 16.13 -8.91 -16.24
N SER A 17 16.38 -9.91 -17.09
CA SER A 17 16.06 -9.91 -18.51
C SER A 17 14.67 -10.47 -18.85
N SER A 18 13.92 -10.98 -17.88
CA SER A 18 12.60 -11.55 -18.17
C SER A 18 11.60 -10.45 -18.51
N PRO A 19 10.65 -10.67 -19.44
CA PRO A 19 9.68 -9.65 -19.82
C PRO A 19 8.65 -9.40 -18.70
N THR A 20 8.07 -8.19 -18.64
CA THR A 20 6.89 -7.96 -17.78
C THR A 20 5.77 -8.92 -18.15
N GLY A 21 5.12 -9.52 -17.14
CA GLY A 21 4.04 -10.48 -17.40
C GLY A 21 3.66 -11.33 -16.21
N THR A 22 2.96 -12.43 -16.50
CA THR A 22 2.46 -13.38 -15.51
C THR A 22 3.45 -14.50 -15.26
N TYR A 23 3.68 -14.81 -13.99
CA TYR A 23 4.59 -15.84 -13.52
C TYR A 23 3.91 -16.74 -12.50
N ILE A 24 4.50 -17.92 -12.27
CA ILE A 24 4.14 -18.80 -11.16
C ILE A 24 5.30 -18.73 -10.16
N LEU A 25 5.00 -18.35 -8.93
CA LEU A 25 5.94 -18.34 -7.82
C LEU A 25 5.65 -19.50 -6.87
N GLN A 26 6.70 -20.08 -6.31
CA GLN A 26 6.63 -21.05 -5.24
C GLN A 26 7.81 -20.86 -4.30
N GLU A 27 7.53 -20.60 -3.03
CA GLU A 27 8.56 -20.56 -1.98
C GLU A 27 9.09 -21.98 -1.74
N ASN A 28 10.42 -22.13 -1.68
CA ASN A 28 11.17 -23.40 -1.71
C ASN A 28 10.48 -24.57 -0.97
N GLY A 29 9.82 -25.43 -1.73
CA GLY A 29 9.43 -26.79 -1.33
C GLY A 29 8.28 -26.95 -0.33
N THR A 30 7.75 -25.87 0.25
CA THR A 30 6.74 -25.95 1.33
C THR A 30 5.41 -25.27 0.99
N SER A 31 5.37 -24.37 0.02
CA SER A 31 4.16 -23.62 -0.35
C SER A 31 3.50 -24.13 -1.64
N SER A 32 2.18 -23.99 -1.74
CA SER A 32 1.49 -24.20 -3.02
C SER A 32 1.87 -23.10 -4.01
N PRO A 33 2.15 -23.44 -5.29
CA PRO A 33 2.48 -22.44 -6.29
C PRO A 33 1.32 -21.49 -6.53
N TYR A 34 1.62 -20.21 -6.79
CA TYR A 34 0.62 -19.17 -7.02
C TYR A 34 0.99 -18.30 -8.22
N LYS A 35 -0.02 -17.86 -8.97
CA LYS A 35 0.16 -16.95 -10.11
C LYS A 35 0.32 -15.51 -9.60
N VAL A 36 1.22 -14.78 -10.25
CA VAL A 36 1.47 -13.36 -9.97
C VAL A 36 1.70 -12.59 -11.27
N TYR A 37 1.51 -11.28 -11.20
CA TYR A 37 2.06 -10.37 -12.18
C TYR A 37 3.39 -9.79 -11.67
N CYS A 38 4.44 -9.84 -12.48
CA CYS A 38 5.73 -9.22 -12.20
C CYS A 38 6.02 -8.13 -13.24
N HIS A 39 6.34 -6.93 -12.74
CA HIS A 39 6.79 -5.81 -13.53
C HIS A 39 8.33 -5.81 -13.59
N MET A 40 8.87 -6.09 -14.77
CA MET A 40 10.30 -6.36 -14.97
C MET A 40 11.09 -5.16 -15.50
N THR A 41 10.40 -4.07 -15.82
CA THR A 41 11.01 -2.80 -16.23
C THR A 41 11.13 -1.83 -15.04
N ASP A 42 11.85 -0.72 -15.24
CA ASP A 42 11.98 0.34 -14.24
C ASP A 42 10.62 0.97 -13.93
N ILE A 43 10.32 1.14 -12.63
CA ILE A 43 9.20 1.97 -12.16
C ILE A 43 9.82 3.29 -11.65
N PRO A 44 9.47 4.45 -12.23
CA PRO A 44 10.00 5.73 -11.78
C PRO A 44 9.82 5.92 -10.28
N GLY A 45 10.90 6.20 -9.53
CA GLY A 45 10.85 6.36 -8.07
C GLY A 45 11.01 5.06 -7.26
N CYS A 46 10.85 3.89 -7.87
CA CYS A 46 11.11 2.59 -7.24
C CYS A 46 12.38 1.91 -7.76
N GLY A 47 12.72 2.14 -9.03
CA GLY A 47 13.93 1.62 -9.66
C GLY A 47 13.70 0.31 -10.43
N GLY A 48 14.80 -0.39 -10.69
CA GLY A 48 14.87 -1.57 -11.55
C GLY A 48 13.87 -2.67 -11.19
N GLY A 49 13.44 -3.40 -12.22
CA GLY A 49 12.29 -4.31 -12.19
C GLY A 49 12.41 -5.56 -11.31
N GLY A 50 11.48 -6.49 -11.50
CA GLY A 50 11.29 -7.61 -10.58
C GLY A 50 10.31 -7.28 -9.47
N TRP A 51 9.41 -6.30 -9.68
CA TRP A 51 8.36 -5.92 -8.75
C TRP A 51 7.17 -6.86 -8.88
N THR A 52 6.82 -7.57 -7.81
CA THR A 52 5.66 -8.47 -7.76
C THR A 52 4.44 -7.70 -7.29
N LEU A 53 3.38 -7.69 -8.10
CA LEU A 53 2.12 -7.08 -7.70
C LEU A 53 1.48 -7.86 -6.53
N VAL A 54 1.06 -7.13 -5.51
CA VAL A 54 0.45 -7.68 -4.30
C VAL A 54 -1.02 -7.27 -4.18
N LEU A 55 -1.29 -5.97 -4.38
CA LEU A 55 -2.61 -5.40 -4.15
C LEU A 55 -2.88 -4.25 -5.12
N LYS A 56 -4.14 -4.15 -5.57
CA LYS A 56 -4.71 -3.02 -6.29
C LYS A 56 -6.03 -2.63 -5.63
N VAL A 57 -6.21 -1.35 -5.32
CA VAL A 57 -7.37 -0.85 -4.57
C VAL A 57 -7.95 0.39 -5.23
N ASP A 58 -9.26 0.54 -5.20
CA ASP A 58 -9.94 1.71 -5.77
C ASP A 58 -10.42 2.62 -4.64
N GLY A 59 -9.85 3.83 -4.55
CA GLY A 59 -10.19 4.83 -3.54
C GLY A 59 -11.67 5.24 -3.51
N ASN A 60 -12.41 4.99 -4.59
CA ASN A 60 -13.85 5.25 -4.67
C ASN A 60 -14.71 4.08 -4.17
N LYS A 61 -14.09 2.97 -3.77
CA LYS A 61 -14.78 1.75 -3.31
C LYS A 61 -14.45 1.44 -1.86
N ASN A 62 -15.37 0.71 -1.23
CA ASN A 62 -15.24 0.26 0.15
C ASN A 62 -14.58 -1.12 0.29
N THR A 63 -14.20 -1.77 -0.83
CA THR A 63 -13.64 -3.12 -0.85
C THR A 63 -12.44 -3.27 0.08
N PHE A 64 -11.58 -2.27 0.11
CA PHE A 64 -10.34 -2.24 0.90
C PHE A 64 -10.31 -1.10 1.93
N LYS A 65 -11.46 -0.68 2.47
CA LYS A 65 -11.48 0.18 3.67
C LYS A 65 -10.75 -0.48 4.85
N TYR A 66 -10.35 0.29 5.88
CA TYR A 66 -9.53 -0.21 6.99
C TYR A 66 -10.06 -1.53 7.61
N GLY A 67 -11.35 -1.57 7.94
CA GLY A 67 -12.02 -2.73 8.53
C GLY A 67 -12.30 -3.91 7.59
N SER A 68 -11.90 -3.85 6.32
CA SER A 68 -12.10 -4.95 5.38
C SER A 68 -11.32 -6.21 5.84
N PRO A 69 -11.96 -7.39 5.89
CA PRO A 69 -11.27 -8.63 6.24
C PRO A 69 -10.20 -9.01 5.20
N LEU A 70 -10.25 -8.44 3.98
CA LEU A 70 -9.25 -8.66 2.94
C LEU A 70 -7.84 -8.18 3.35
N TRP A 71 -7.71 -7.30 4.35
CA TRP A 71 -6.40 -6.91 4.89
C TRP A 71 -5.77 -7.98 5.78
N THR A 72 -6.59 -8.80 6.44
CA THR A 72 -6.17 -9.69 7.54
C THR A 72 -6.48 -11.16 7.28
N ASN A 73 -6.92 -11.53 6.08
CA ASN A 73 -7.13 -12.91 5.65
C ASN A 73 -6.11 -13.34 4.58
N ASN A 74 -6.03 -14.65 4.33
CA ASN A 74 -5.23 -15.26 3.26
C ASN A 74 -6.12 -15.65 2.07
N GLU A 75 -7.06 -14.77 1.71
CA GLU A 75 -7.94 -14.96 0.55
C GLU A 75 -7.55 -14.01 -0.58
N SER A 76 -7.66 -14.51 -1.81
CA SER A 76 -7.48 -13.71 -3.03
C SER A 76 -8.77 -12.95 -3.37
N TYR A 77 -8.63 -11.86 -4.12
CA TYR A 77 -9.75 -11.11 -4.67
C TYR A 77 -9.46 -10.75 -6.13
N ALA A 78 -10.39 -11.03 -7.05
CA ALA A 78 -10.29 -10.69 -8.47
C ALA A 78 -8.91 -11.02 -9.09
N VAL A 79 -8.52 -12.30 -9.01
CA VAL A 79 -7.18 -12.76 -9.43
C VAL A 79 -6.88 -12.41 -10.88
N GLU A 80 -7.81 -12.69 -11.80
CA GLU A 80 -7.62 -12.42 -13.23
C GLU A 80 -7.36 -10.94 -13.50
N ASP A 81 -8.07 -10.04 -12.80
CA ASP A 81 -7.84 -8.60 -12.90
C ASP A 81 -6.44 -8.19 -12.42
N GLY A 82 -5.89 -8.89 -11.42
CA GLY A 82 -4.52 -8.71 -10.96
C GLY A 82 -3.47 -9.23 -11.95
N LEU A 83 -3.76 -10.30 -12.68
CA LEU A 83 -2.84 -10.90 -13.66
C LEU A 83 -2.77 -10.09 -14.97
N GLU A 84 -3.73 -9.22 -15.23
CA GLU A 84 -3.69 -8.25 -16.34
C GLU A 84 -2.75 -7.06 -16.09
N GLY A 85 -2.05 -7.05 -14.94
CA GLY A 85 -1.04 -6.06 -14.63
C GLY A 85 -1.59 -4.80 -13.97
N LEU A 86 -1.03 -3.64 -14.34
CA LEU A 86 -1.28 -2.37 -13.65
C LEU A 86 -2.53 -1.62 -14.16
N THR A 87 -3.56 -2.37 -14.57
CA THR A 87 -4.90 -1.85 -14.88
C THR A 87 -5.61 -1.37 -13.62
N GLU A 88 -6.53 -0.41 -13.76
CA GLU A 88 -7.32 0.17 -12.67
C GLU A 88 -8.54 -0.71 -12.30
N ARG A 89 -8.28 -2.00 -12.07
CA ARG A 89 -9.27 -2.97 -11.57
C ARG A 89 -8.74 -3.59 -10.29
N GLU A 90 -9.55 -3.55 -9.23
CA GLU A 90 -9.15 -3.99 -7.90
C GLU A 90 -8.69 -5.45 -7.90
N SER A 91 -7.69 -5.79 -7.09
CA SER A 91 -7.21 -7.17 -6.98
C SER A 91 -6.42 -7.38 -5.70
N LYS A 92 -6.45 -8.60 -5.16
CA LYS A 92 -5.53 -9.09 -4.13
C LYS A 92 -5.01 -10.45 -4.57
N LEU A 93 -3.70 -10.56 -4.73
CA LEU A 93 -3.04 -11.78 -5.20
C LEU A 93 -2.43 -12.57 -4.04
N GLY A 94 -2.13 -13.85 -4.27
CA GLY A 94 -1.49 -14.73 -3.28
C GLY A 94 -0.11 -14.24 -2.83
N SER A 95 0.54 -13.40 -3.62
CA SER A 95 1.76 -12.67 -3.24
C SER A 95 1.60 -11.81 -1.98
N TYR A 96 0.37 -11.41 -1.64
CA TYR A 96 0.08 -10.67 -0.41
C TYR A 96 0.53 -11.39 0.87
N TRP A 97 0.41 -12.73 0.92
CA TRP A 97 0.80 -13.51 2.10
C TRP A 97 1.97 -14.48 1.87
N ASN A 98 2.35 -14.72 0.62
CA ASN A 98 3.39 -15.71 0.26
C ASN A 98 4.68 -15.11 -0.34
N THR A 99 4.83 -13.77 -0.41
CA THR A 99 6.02 -13.14 -1.01
C THR A 99 6.83 -12.38 0.02
N PRO A 100 8.01 -12.90 0.44
CA PRO A 100 9.01 -12.13 1.16
C PRO A 100 9.56 -11.00 0.31
N PHE A 101 9.93 -9.89 0.95
CA PHE A 101 10.44 -8.71 0.27
C PHE A 101 11.35 -7.87 1.17
N LYS A 102 12.13 -6.99 0.53
CA LYS A 102 12.97 -5.97 1.17
C LYS A 102 12.56 -4.56 0.80
N LYS A 103 11.74 -4.41 -0.23
CA LYS A 103 11.22 -3.13 -0.69
C LYS A 103 9.75 -3.20 -1.05
N ILE A 104 9.08 -2.07 -0.88
CA ILE A 104 7.69 -1.87 -1.29
C ILE A 104 7.66 -0.69 -2.27
N CYS A 105 7.02 -0.88 -3.41
CA CYS A 105 6.70 0.18 -4.35
C CYS A 105 5.21 0.49 -4.25
N LEU A 106 4.90 1.72 -3.84
CA LEU A 106 3.53 2.23 -3.72
C LEU A 106 3.24 3.11 -4.91
N GLY A 107 2.07 2.92 -5.52
CA GLY A 107 1.59 3.76 -6.61
C GLY A 107 0.21 4.32 -6.30
N MET A 108 -0.05 5.54 -6.77
CA MET A 108 -1.39 6.14 -6.76
C MET A 108 -1.65 6.76 -8.14
N ALA A 109 -2.82 6.46 -8.71
CA ALA A 109 -3.29 7.05 -9.94
C ALA A 109 -4.52 7.94 -9.68
N VAL A 110 -4.46 9.18 -10.16
CA VAL A 110 -5.55 10.16 -10.11
C VAL A 110 -5.64 10.85 -11.47
N ASN A 111 -6.82 10.81 -12.10
CA ASN A 111 -7.07 11.44 -13.42
C ASN A 111 -6.05 11.03 -14.51
N GLY A 112 -5.57 9.78 -14.47
CA GLY A 112 -4.59 9.25 -15.41
C GLY A 112 -3.12 9.59 -15.09
N ASP A 113 -2.85 10.48 -14.13
CA ASP A 113 -1.49 10.70 -13.62
C ASP A 113 -1.18 9.66 -12.55
N LYS A 114 -0.09 8.90 -12.74
CA LYS A 114 0.31 7.79 -11.90
C LYS A 114 1.70 8.03 -11.35
N LYS A 115 1.78 8.26 -10.04
CA LYS A 115 3.05 8.49 -9.34
C LYS A 115 3.35 7.37 -8.38
N TRP A 116 4.63 7.26 -8.05
CA TRP A 116 5.17 6.14 -7.30
C TRP A 116 6.16 6.61 -6.24
N MET A 117 6.26 5.84 -5.16
CA MET A 117 7.31 5.98 -4.15
C MET A 117 7.76 4.61 -3.67
N MET A 118 8.98 4.56 -3.12
CA MET A 118 9.58 3.35 -2.61
C MET A 118 9.81 3.43 -1.11
N LEU A 119 9.59 2.32 -0.42
CA LEU A 119 9.92 2.11 0.98
C LEU A 119 10.93 0.96 1.08
N ASP A 120 12.07 1.20 1.72
CA ASP A 120 12.95 0.13 2.19
C ASP A 120 12.31 -0.49 3.45
N TYR A 121 11.78 -1.70 3.31
CA TYR A 121 11.07 -2.40 4.38
C TYR A 121 11.16 -3.91 4.17
N GLU A 122 11.73 -4.63 5.15
CA GLU A 122 11.91 -6.08 5.07
C GLU A 122 10.84 -6.84 5.86
N ALA A 123 10.16 -7.77 5.20
CA ALA A 123 9.18 -8.64 5.84
C ALA A 123 9.00 -9.96 5.08
N SER A 124 8.42 -10.95 5.75
CA SER A 124 8.08 -12.23 5.14
C SER A 124 6.88 -12.17 4.20
N SER A 125 5.97 -11.20 4.38
CA SER A 125 4.88 -10.88 3.45
C SER A 125 4.13 -9.62 3.90
N LEU A 126 3.28 -9.04 3.04
CA LEU A 126 2.51 -7.86 3.42
C LEU A 126 1.46 -8.23 4.49
N TYR A 127 0.93 -9.44 4.41
CA TYR A 127 0.09 -10.04 5.43
C TYR A 127 0.76 -10.05 6.81
N SER A 128 2.03 -10.47 6.92
CA SER A 128 2.69 -10.57 8.24
C SER A 128 2.91 -9.22 8.92
N VAL A 129 2.97 -8.14 8.14
CA VAL A 129 3.08 -6.76 8.63
C VAL A 129 1.71 -6.17 8.99
N ILE A 130 0.63 -6.58 8.30
CA ILE A 130 -0.70 -5.98 8.48
C ILE A 130 -1.59 -6.77 9.45
N ALA A 131 -1.59 -8.10 9.38
CA ALA A 131 -2.62 -8.96 9.97
C ALA A 131 -2.73 -8.89 11.49
N ASP A 132 -1.62 -8.63 12.19
CA ASP A 132 -1.62 -8.54 13.65
C ASP A 132 -2.10 -7.20 14.22
N GLY A 133 -2.40 -6.23 13.35
CA GLY A 133 -2.92 -4.91 13.72
C GLY A 133 -1.92 -4.03 14.49
N LYS A 134 -0.65 -4.42 14.59
CA LYS A 134 0.36 -3.64 15.33
C LYS A 134 0.93 -2.53 14.48
N TYR A 135 1.03 -1.35 15.07
CA TYR A 135 1.71 -0.22 14.46
C TYR A 135 3.18 -0.53 14.21
N ARG A 136 3.67 -0.15 13.01
CA ARG A 136 5.09 -0.22 12.64
C ARG A 136 5.43 1.00 11.79
N SER A 137 6.38 1.81 12.24
CA SER A 137 6.78 3.04 11.55
C SER A 137 7.43 2.78 10.19
N THR A 138 7.26 3.73 9.28
CA THR A 138 8.09 3.89 8.08
C THR A 138 8.96 5.14 8.23
N SER A 139 9.83 5.42 7.26
CA SER A 139 10.74 6.58 7.28
C SER A 139 10.80 7.29 5.92
N ALA A 140 9.69 7.35 5.19
CA ALA A 140 9.64 7.99 3.88
C ALA A 140 9.64 9.52 3.98
N GLY A 141 9.00 10.05 5.03
CA GLY A 141 8.80 11.47 5.25
C GLY A 141 7.65 12.06 4.43
N ARG A 142 7.12 13.18 4.96
CA ARG A 142 5.96 13.90 4.43
C ARG A 142 6.04 14.22 2.94
N ALA A 143 7.18 14.75 2.48
CA ALA A 143 7.35 15.16 1.09
C ALA A 143 7.22 13.97 0.12
N THR A 144 7.76 12.81 0.50
CA THR A 144 7.67 11.58 -0.29
C THR A 144 6.23 11.10 -0.37
N TRP A 145 5.50 11.08 0.75
CA TRP A 145 4.08 10.75 0.74
C TRP A 145 3.26 11.68 -0.16
N LEU A 146 3.40 13.01 0.00
CA LEU A 146 2.71 13.99 -0.85
C LEU A 146 3.09 13.92 -2.33
N SER A 147 4.23 13.31 -2.67
CA SER A 147 4.63 13.13 -4.07
C SER A 147 3.77 12.10 -4.81
N LEU A 148 3.01 11.25 -4.12
CA LEU A 148 2.16 10.21 -4.73
C LEU A 148 0.94 10.78 -5.49
N ILE A 149 0.47 11.97 -5.15
CA ILE A 149 -0.71 12.58 -5.79
C ILE A 149 -0.42 14.06 -6.02
N ALA A 150 -0.58 14.53 -7.26
CA ALA A 150 -0.52 15.97 -7.57
C ALA A 150 -1.59 16.73 -6.78
N ASP A 151 -1.24 17.92 -6.29
CA ASP A 151 -2.14 18.78 -5.49
C ASP A 151 -2.59 18.17 -4.15
N SER A 152 -1.98 17.07 -3.72
CA SER A 152 -2.23 16.53 -2.39
C SER A 152 -1.73 17.47 -1.30
N SER A 153 -2.40 17.42 -0.15
CA SER A 153 -2.02 18.22 1.00
C SER A 153 -2.37 17.51 2.30
N LEU A 154 -1.73 17.98 3.37
CA LEU A 154 -1.91 17.48 4.72
C LEU A 154 -1.83 18.67 5.66
N LEU A 155 -2.37 18.56 6.87
CA LEU A 155 -2.13 19.56 7.91
C LEU A 155 -0.66 19.52 8.35
N ALA A 156 -0.19 20.58 8.99
CA ALA A 156 1.25 20.89 9.04
C ALA A 156 2.09 19.93 9.91
N TYR A 157 1.50 19.31 10.93
CA TYR A 157 2.25 18.67 12.01
C TYR A 157 1.85 17.19 12.23
N CYS A 158 2.35 16.58 13.32
CA CYS A 158 2.28 15.14 13.66
C CYS A 158 3.07 14.23 12.69
N ASN A 159 2.74 14.24 11.39
CA ASN A 159 3.42 13.46 10.33
C ASN A 159 3.68 11.99 10.70
N TYR A 160 2.69 11.33 11.29
CA TYR A 160 2.81 9.97 11.79
C TYR A 160 2.61 8.97 10.64
N GLU A 161 3.65 8.25 10.27
CA GLU A 161 3.66 7.34 9.12
C GLU A 161 3.92 5.89 9.52
N GLY A 162 3.30 4.96 8.79
CA GLY A 162 3.58 3.55 8.95
C GLY A 162 2.41 2.62 8.65
N PHE A 163 2.57 1.38 9.07
CA PHE A 163 1.56 0.33 9.02
C PHE A 163 0.66 0.36 10.25
N ASN A 164 -0.62 0.00 10.07
CA ASN A 164 -1.62 -0.15 11.13
C ASN A 164 -1.62 1.03 12.13
N ILE A 165 -1.68 2.25 11.61
CA ILE A 165 -1.90 3.44 12.44
C ILE A 165 -3.27 3.28 13.11
N ASN A 166 -3.28 3.36 14.45
CA ASN A 166 -4.49 3.21 15.27
C ASN A 166 -4.52 4.31 16.32
N LEU A 167 -4.95 5.51 15.90
CA LEU A 167 -5.01 6.68 16.77
C LEU A 167 -6.45 6.85 17.27
N LYS A 168 -6.60 6.91 18.59
CA LYS A 168 -7.88 7.19 19.27
C LYS A 168 -7.75 8.46 20.09
N VAL A 169 -8.74 9.34 20.01
CA VAL A 169 -8.78 10.53 20.87
C VAL A 169 -9.13 10.09 22.29
N ALA A 170 -8.25 10.33 23.26
CA ALA A 170 -8.47 9.89 24.65
C ALA A 170 -9.72 10.52 25.30
N GLN A 171 -10.06 11.75 24.91
CA GLN A 171 -11.16 12.53 25.49
C GLN A 171 -12.54 12.12 24.94
N THR A 172 -12.59 11.57 23.73
CA THR A 172 -13.82 11.09 23.09
C THR A 172 -13.58 9.69 22.53
N LYS A 173 -14.15 8.65 23.15
CA LYS A 173 -13.99 7.26 22.69
C LYS A 173 -14.53 7.01 21.27
N LEU A 174 -15.19 8.00 20.67
CA LEU A 174 -15.79 7.94 19.34
C LEU A 174 -14.80 8.33 18.23
N TRP A 175 -13.88 9.27 18.49
CA TRP A 175 -13.02 9.80 17.45
C TRP A 175 -11.77 8.96 17.27
N HIS A 176 -11.48 8.60 16.02
CA HIS A 176 -10.32 7.79 15.67
C HIS A 176 -9.89 8.00 14.22
N MET A 177 -8.62 7.68 13.99
CA MET A 177 -7.98 7.61 12.68
C MET A 177 -7.25 6.28 12.58
N TYR A 178 -7.74 5.43 11.70
CA TYR A 178 -7.15 4.12 11.41
C TYR A 178 -6.67 4.07 9.97
N VAL A 179 -5.42 3.63 9.76
CA VAL A 179 -4.81 3.53 8.42
C VAL A 179 -3.99 2.24 8.32
N ARG A 180 -4.15 1.48 7.24
CA ARG A 180 -3.39 0.23 7.03
C ARG A 180 -1.95 0.48 6.65
N LEU A 181 -1.72 1.46 5.77
CA LEU A 181 -0.40 1.94 5.39
C LEU A 181 -0.53 3.38 4.91
N GLY A 182 0.15 4.33 5.52
CA GLY A 182 0.02 5.73 5.13
C GLY A 182 0.74 6.69 6.06
N LEU A 183 0.43 7.97 5.88
CA LEU A 183 0.83 9.06 6.76
C LEU A 183 -0.42 9.85 7.17
N VAL A 184 -0.53 10.15 8.46
CA VAL A 184 -1.57 11.00 9.04
C VAL A 184 -0.97 12.25 9.65
N ALA A 185 -1.69 13.36 9.58
CA ALA A 185 -1.22 14.66 10.05
C ALA A 185 -2.33 15.44 10.74
N ASN A 186 -1.91 16.45 11.51
CA ASN A 186 -2.78 17.28 12.35
C ASN A 186 -2.31 18.75 12.35
N ASN A 187 -3.12 19.65 12.92
CA ASN A 187 -2.77 21.05 13.15
C ASN A 187 -1.86 21.24 14.37
N GLU A 188 -1.83 20.29 15.30
CA GLU A 188 -0.92 20.28 16.45
C GLU A 188 0.19 19.25 16.27
N ASP A 189 1.31 19.44 16.98
CA ASP A 189 2.43 18.47 17.01
C ASP A 189 2.04 17.10 17.53
N ASN A 190 0.99 17.03 18.35
CA ASN A 190 0.47 15.75 18.83
C ASN A 190 -0.48 15.10 17.81
N CYS A 191 -0.48 13.77 17.79
CA CYS A 191 -1.32 12.98 16.90
C CYS A 191 -2.66 12.57 17.54
N ALA A 192 -3.16 13.32 18.54
CA ALA A 192 -4.34 12.89 19.28
C ALA A 192 -5.63 13.03 18.46
N SER A 193 -5.71 14.01 17.54
CA SER A 193 -6.92 14.38 16.79
C SER A 193 -6.68 14.53 15.29
N THR A 194 -5.81 13.69 14.71
CA THR A 194 -5.49 13.72 13.28
C THR A 194 -6.74 13.61 12.40
N ASP A 195 -6.85 14.49 11.42
CA ASP A 195 -7.99 14.64 10.50
C ASP A 195 -7.52 14.88 9.05
N SER A 196 -6.25 14.60 8.75
CA SER A 196 -5.70 14.56 7.40
C SER A 196 -4.83 13.32 7.18
N TRP A 197 -4.88 12.75 5.97
CA TRP A 197 -4.17 11.53 5.64
C TRP A 197 -3.80 11.43 4.16
N ILE A 198 -2.82 10.58 3.88
CA ILE A 198 -2.56 10.01 2.56
C ILE A 198 -2.13 8.57 2.75
N GLY A 199 -2.75 7.63 2.03
CA GLY A 199 -2.41 6.21 2.20
C GLY A 199 -3.49 5.25 1.73
N PHE A 200 -3.48 4.07 2.33
CA PHE A 200 -4.27 2.90 1.99
C PHE A 200 -5.06 2.41 3.20
N GLY A 201 -6.31 2.01 2.97
CA GLY A 201 -7.21 1.41 3.95
C GLY A 201 -7.44 2.32 5.15
N VAL A 202 -8.22 3.39 4.95
CA VAL A 202 -8.49 4.42 5.95
C VAL A 202 -9.92 4.29 6.50
N GLU A 203 -10.03 4.47 7.81
CA GLU A 203 -11.29 4.67 8.53
C GLU A 203 -11.09 5.85 9.50
N TYR A 204 -11.90 6.88 9.32
CA TYR A 204 -11.86 8.10 10.11
C TYR A 204 -13.25 8.37 10.69
N VAL A 205 -13.28 8.62 11.99
CA VAL A 205 -14.45 9.17 12.68
C VAL A 205 -13.98 10.37 13.50
N GLY A 206 -14.56 11.53 13.26
CA GLY A 206 -14.23 12.76 13.95
C GLY A 206 -15.30 13.84 13.72
N CYS A 207 -14.92 14.92 13.03
CA CYS A 207 -15.91 15.92 12.60
C CYS A 207 -16.94 15.36 11.61
N VAL A 208 -16.55 14.29 10.89
CA VAL A 208 -17.44 13.42 10.10
C VAL A 208 -16.98 11.97 10.23
N GLU A 209 -17.78 11.05 9.67
CA GLU A 209 -17.33 9.70 9.35
C GLU A 209 -16.90 9.63 7.87
N SER A 210 -15.72 9.05 7.61
CA SER A 210 -15.17 8.87 6.27
C SER A 210 -14.38 7.56 6.17
N HIS A 211 -14.58 6.84 5.08
CA HIS A 211 -13.83 5.63 4.74
C HIS A 211 -13.21 5.82 3.36
N GLN A 212 -11.95 5.43 3.18
CA GLN A 212 -11.27 5.56 1.89
C GLN A 212 -10.28 4.42 1.71
N ALA A 213 -10.41 3.63 0.65
CA ALA A 213 -9.48 2.53 0.38
C ALA A 213 -8.09 3.02 -0.03
N CYS A 214 -8.00 4.15 -0.73
CA CYS A 214 -6.75 4.78 -1.11
C CYS A 214 -6.96 6.24 -1.52
N GLY A 215 -6.03 7.12 -1.17
CA GLY A 215 -6.06 8.52 -1.59
C GLY A 215 -5.48 9.48 -0.56
N ASN A 216 -5.76 10.77 -0.76
CA ASN A 216 -5.41 11.86 0.13
C ASN A 216 -6.67 12.63 0.56
N ARG A 217 -6.74 13.02 1.84
CA ARG A 217 -7.82 13.86 2.35
C ARG A 217 -7.36 14.79 3.46
N VAL A 218 -7.97 15.98 3.51
CA VAL A 218 -7.94 16.91 4.64
C VAL A 218 -9.39 17.25 4.95
N HIS A 219 -9.90 16.89 6.13
CA HIS A 219 -11.35 16.93 6.34
C HIS A 219 -11.87 18.13 7.15
N CYS A 220 -11.39 18.36 8.38
CA CYS A 220 -12.04 19.37 9.23
C CYS A 220 -11.56 20.81 8.97
N SER A 221 -10.49 20.97 8.21
CA SER A 221 -9.83 22.27 7.98
C SER A 221 -9.74 22.68 6.49
N SER A 222 -10.14 21.79 5.57
CA SER A 222 -10.11 22.01 4.11
C SER A 222 -11.07 21.03 3.43
N ASN A 223 -11.21 21.11 2.10
CA ASN A 223 -12.03 20.20 1.29
C ASN A 223 -11.19 19.39 0.29
N VAL A 224 -9.91 19.15 0.59
CA VAL A 224 -9.09 18.27 -0.26
C VAL A 224 -9.58 16.85 -0.10
N ASP A 225 -10.05 16.25 -1.19
CA ASP A 225 -10.51 14.88 -1.28
C ASP A 225 -10.10 14.31 -2.64
N LEU A 226 -9.05 13.48 -2.63
CA LEU A 226 -8.41 12.93 -3.82
C LEU A 226 -8.38 11.40 -3.69
N PRO A 227 -9.51 10.70 -3.97
CA PRO A 227 -9.51 9.26 -4.07
C PRO A 227 -8.59 8.83 -5.21
N ALA A 228 -7.75 7.83 -4.96
CA ALA A 228 -6.79 7.33 -5.93
C ALA A 228 -6.99 5.85 -6.19
N PHE A 229 -6.63 5.41 -7.39
CA PHE A 229 -6.41 3.99 -7.62
C PHE A 229 -5.00 3.61 -7.13
N GLY A 230 -4.94 2.76 -6.10
CA GLY A 230 -3.72 2.41 -5.40
C GLY A 230 -3.10 1.11 -5.86
N TYR A 231 -1.77 1.05 -5.89
CA TYR A 231 -0.98 -0.15 -6.21
C TYR A 231 0.03 -0.42 -5.10
N ILE A 232 0.18 -1.70 -4.74
CA ILE A 232 1.26 -2.16 -3.85
C ILE A 232 2.00 -3.28 -4.56
N LEU A 233 3.30 -3.08 -4.81
CA LEU A 233 4.22 -4.08 -5.33
C LEU A 233 5.38 -4.30 -4.37
N VAL A 234 6.01 -5.46 -4.42
CA VAL A 234 7.12 -5.82 -3.54
C VAL A 234 8.29 -6.46 -4.29
N GLN A 235 9.51 -6.23 -3.81
CA GLN A 235 10.76 -6.74 -4.38
C GLN A 235 11.65 -7.33 -3.28
#